data_AF-A0A2W4XEG8-F1
#
_entry.id   AF-A0A2W4XEG8-F1
#
_cell.length_a   1.000
_cell.length_b   1.000
_cell.length_c   1.000
_cell.angle_alpha   90.00
_cell.angle_beta   90.00
_cell.angle_gamma   90.00
#
_symmetry.space_group_name_H-M   'P 1'
#
loop_
_entity.id
_entity.type
_entity.pdbx_description
1 polymer ?
#
loop_
_entity_poly.entity_id
_entity_poly.type
_entity_poly.pdbx_seq_one_letter_code
_entity_poly.pdbx_strand_id
1 'polypeptide(L)'
;MTDQTQNEERAIRLASIVAIDIVGFSTMSERDQRNAARKVENLRARIVTVASANGGRLFNTAGDGFMLEFGSAGSALAAIQQILDKRGKGEPPIRVGAHVGDVVVTATEDLLGHGVNVAARLQEHAEPGTALVSAEFRSMARTSPQSAFQARGQKPLDNIAQRVQTFEILSKRQQFARASRRYGSMAAAGVTLVALAYFSPTIWQFAQPYIQQDTVADAAPPPAPTAADELYRQAGSAPEAPLYTPGEVIRDCEGCPEMVVLAGGLFTMGSPAAEVGRGRDEGPQREVSLTPFAIGRYEVTFAQWDACLGAGGCNGYSPADGGWGRGDRPVTNVSWEDAQAYLDWLNSRVGGLRYRLATEAEWEYAARAGEGEAYAFGARVTATQATFRARRTTPAGAYEANAFGLFDMHGNVAEWVEDCYAPNYELAPIDGAAVQADECPRRVYRGGGFSDQAPFLRAAARRSLAPATRQQLIGFRVARTLD
;
A
#
# COMPACT_ATOMS: atom_id res chain seq x y z
N MET A 1 28.19 -46.44 -13.49
CA MET A 1 26.73 -46.41 -13.29
C MET A 1 26.49 -45.65 -11.97
N THR A 2 26.85 -44.36 -11.87
CA THR A 2 26.10 -43.17 -12.30
C THR A 2 24.62 -43.23 -11.91
N ASP A 3 24.33 -42.75 -10.71
CA ASP A 3 23.14 -41.95 -10.45
C ASP A 3 23.49 -40.88 -9.40
N GLN A 4 24.19 -39.85 -9.87
CA GLN A 4 24.16 -38.54 -9.23
C GLN A 4 23.03 -37.77 -9.91
N THR A 5 21.80 -38.04 -9.47
CA THR A 5 20.69 -37.12 -9.70
C THR A 5 20.96 -35.90 -8.82
N GLN A 6 21.68 -34.94 -9.40
CA GLN A 6 21.82 -33.59 -8.88
C GLN A 6 20.41 -33.01 -8.73
N ASN A 7 19.92 -33.02 -7.50
CA ASN A 7 18.83 -32.18 -7.07
C ASN A 7 19.44 -30.77 -6.91
N GLU A 8 19.64 -30.07 -8.03
CA GLU A 8 19.92 -28.63 -8.01
C GLU A 8 18.68 -27.92 -7.45
N GLU A 9 18.70 -27.66 -6.14
CA GLU A 9 17.84 -26.68 -5.49
C GLU A 9 17.88 -25.38 -6.31
N ARG A 10 16.82 -25.13 -7.09
CA ARG A 10 16.63 -23.86 -7.80
C ARG A 10 16.37 -22.77 -6.76
N ALA A 11 17.43 -22.12 -6.31
CA ALA A 11 17.37 -21.08 -5.28
C ALA A 11 16.52 -19.89 -5.76
N ILE A 12 15.41 -19.67 -5.07
CA ILE A 12 14.65 -18.42 -5.16
C ILE A 12 15.48 -17.34 -4.47
N ARG A 13 15.72 -16.22 -5.16
CA ARG A 13 16.40 -15.07 -4.56
C ARG A 13 15.77 -13.76 -5.00
N LEU A 14 15.89 -12.76 -4.15
CA LEU A 14 15.49 -11.40 -4.48
C LEU A 14 16.47 -10.78 -5.48
N ALA A 15 15.95 -10.18 -6.55
CA ALA A 15 16.77 -9.48 -7.54
C ALA A 15 16.09 -8.19 -8.02
N SER A 16 16.91 -7.21 -8.42
CA SER A 16 16.41 -5.98 -9.07
C SER A 16 16.42 -6.19 -10.58
N ILE A 17 15.24 -6.20 -11.19
CA ILE A 17 15.06 -6.48 -12.62
C ILE A 17 14.78 -5.17 -13.36
N VAL A 18 15.45 -4.98 -14.49
CA VAL A 18 15.25 -3.84 -15.40
C VAL A 18 14.94 -4.36 -16.79
N ALA A 19 13.75 -4.03 -17.28
CA ALA A 19 13.29 -4.29 -18.64
C ALA A 19 13.48 -3.03 -19.50
N ILE A 20 14.01 -3.19 -20.72
CA ILE A 20 14.24 -2.09 -21.66
C ILE A 20 13.66 -2.45 -23.02
N ASP A 21 12.87 -1.56 -23.59
CA ASP A 21 12.34 -1.69 -24.96
C ASP A 21 12.78 -0.52 -25.84
N ILE A 22 12.86 -0.78 -27.15
CA ILE A 22 13.26 0.17 -28.17
C ILE A 22 12.01 0.73 -28.87
N VAL A 23 11.75 2.02 -28.68
CA VAL A 23 10.56 2.66 -29.22
C VAL A 23 10.58 2.68 -30.74
N GLY A 24 9.58 2.05 -31.35
CA GLY A 24 9.37 2.03 -32.80
C GLY A 24 10.31 1.09 -33.56
N PHE A 25 10.87 0.07 -32.88
CA PHE A 25 11.79 -0.87 -33.50
C PHE A 25 11.21 -1.56 -34.74
N SER A 26 9.98 -2.10 -34.68
CA SER A 26 9.36 -2.83 -35.79
C SER A 26 9.28 -1.97 -37.06
N THR A 27 8.84 -0.71 -36.93
CA THR A 27 8.79 0.25 -38.05
C THR A 27 10.17 0.62 -38.61
N MET A 28 11.22 0.57 -37.79
CA MET A 28 12.59 0.85 -38.22
C MET A 28 13.19 -0.33 -38.97
N SER A 29 12.92 -1.54 -38.47
CA SER A 29 13.34 -2.80 -39.08
C SER A 29 12.72 -3.00 -40.46
N GLU A 30 11.43 -2.68 -40.61
CA GLU A 30 10.72 -2.75 -41.90
C GLU A 30 11.29 -1.83 -42.98
N ARG A 31 11.76 -0.64 -42.59
CA ARG A 31 12.29 0.36 -43.54
C ARG A 31 13.74 0.10 -43.94
N ASP A 32 14.58 -0.32 -42.99
CA ASP A 32 16.01 -0.56 -43.19
C ASP A 32 16.58 -1.51 -42.13
N GLN A 33 16.49 -2.81 -42.41
CA GLN A 33 16.95 -3.88 -41.50
C GLN A 33 18.43 -3.73 -41.10
N ARG A 34 19.31 -3.34 -42.02
CA ARG A 34 20.75 -3.25 -41.76
C ARG A 34 21.08 -2.10 -40.79
N ASN A 35 20.42 -0.96 -40.97
CA ASN A 35 20.61 0.19 -40.09
C ASN A 35 19.94 -0.01 -38.72
N ALA A 36 18.77 -0.65 -38.69
CA ALA A 36 18.10 -1.05 -37.45
C ALA A 36 19.00 -1.98 -36.62
N ALA A 37 19.53 -3.05 -37.23
CA ALA A 37 20.42 -4.02 -36.58
C ALA A 37 21.67 -3.33 -36.00
N ARG A 38 22.34 -2.45 -36.77
CA ARG A 38 23.51 -1.70 -36.30
C ARG A 38 23.18 -0.79 -35.11
N LYS A 39 22.01 -0.15 -35.10
CA LYS A 39 21.58 0.71 -33.98
C LYS A 39 21.29 -0.10 -32.72
N VAL A 40 20.66 -1.27 -32.86
CA VAL A 40 20.40 -2.18 -31.73
C VAL A 40 21.70 -2.73 -31.17
N GLU A 41 22.64 -3.13 -32.02
CA GLU A 41 23.93 -3.67 -31.55
C GLU A 41 24.74 -2.62 -30.78
N ASN A 42 24.80 -1.39 -31.29
CA ASN A 42 25.45 -0.27 -30.58
C ASN A 42 24.76 0.03 -29.25
N LEU A 43 23.42 0.01 -29.21
CA LEU A 43 22.65 0.22 -27.99
C LEU A 43 22.88 -0.92 -26.99
N ARG A 44 22.88 -2.17 -27.45
CA ARG A 44 23.18 -3.37 -26.64
C ARG A 44 24.55 -3.27 -26.00
N ALA A 45 25.59 -2.98 -26.79
CA ALA A 45 26.96 -2.84 -26.29
C ALA A 45 27.06 -1.78 -25.19
N ARG A 46 26.38 -0.63 -25.39
CA ARG A 46 26.31 0.43 -24.37
C ARG A 46 25.59 -0.02 -23.11
N ILE A 47 24.42 -0.66 -23.24
CA ILE A 47 23.62 -1.14 -22.12
C ILE A 47 24.41 -2.16 -21.29
N VAL A 48 25.04 -3.15 -21.94
CA VAL A 48 25.86 -4.17 -21.26
C VAL A 48 27.03 -3.52 -20.52
N THR A 49 27.70 -2.55 -21.14
CA THR A 49 28.80 -1.80 -20.52
C THR A 49 28.33 -1.05 -19.28
N VAL A 50 27.20 -0.34 -19.36
CA VAL A 50 26.66 0.42 -18.23
C VAL A 50 26.15 -0.51 -17.12
N ALA A 51 25.47 -1.61 -17.46
CA ALA A 51 25.01 -2.60 -16.50
C ALA A 51 26.18 -3.19 -15.72
N SER A 52 27.22 -3.66 -16.43
CA SER A 52 28.42 -4.26 -15.83
C SER A 52 29.15 -3.28 -14.90
N ALA A 53 29.29 -2.02 -15.32
CA ALA A 53 29.91 -0.97 -14.50
C ALA A 53 29.15 -0.65 -13.21
N ASN A 54 27.86 -0.98 -13.15
CA ASN A 54 27.00 -0.78 -11.97
C ASN A 54 26.70 -2.10 -11.23
N GLY A 55 27.42 -3.20 -11.54
CA GLY A 55 27.23 -4.49 -10.86
C GLY A 55 25.97 -5.25 -11.29
N GLY A 56 25.52 -5.04 -12.52
CA GLY A 56 24.46 -5.82 -13.15
C GLY A 56 24.92 -6.57 -14.39
N ARG A 57 24.07 -7.46 -14.90
CA ARG A 57 24.32 -8.21 -16.13
C ARG A 57 23.07 -8.27 -17.00
N LEU A 58 23.28 -8.43 -18.30
CA LEU A 58 22.23 -8.82 -19.24
C LEU A 58 22.03 -10.33 -19.10
N PHE A 59 20.83 -10.76 -18.73
CA PHE A 59 20.53 -12.18 -18.61
C PHE A 59 19.66 -12.70 -19.75
N ASN A 60 18.82 -11.85 -20.37
CA ASN A 60 17.97 -12.25 -21.50
C ASN A 60 17.76 -11.11 -22.51
N THR A 61 17.46 -11.48 -23.74
CA THR A 61 16.95 -10.63 -24.82
C THR A 61 15.58 -11.15 -25.25
N ALA A 62 14.51 -10.63 -24.64
CA ALA A 62 13.15 -11.01 -24.98
C ALA A 62 12.66 -10.15 -26.17
N GLY A 63 12.61 -10.73 -27.36
CA GLY A 63 12.20 -10.03 -28.58
C GLY A 63 13.14 -8.88 -28.92
N ASP A 64 12.60 -7.66 -28.98
CA ASP A 64 13.33 -6.44 -29.37
C ASP A 64 13.92 -5.67 -28.16
N GLY A 65 13.76 -6.22 -26.95
CA GLY A 65 14.14 -5.62 -25.68
C GLY A 65 15.31 -6.30 -24.96
N PHE A 66 15.76 -5.66 -23.88
CA PHE A 66 16.87 -6.10 -23.05
C PHE A 66 16.42 -6.31 -21.61
N MET A 67 16.82 -7.43 -20.99
CA MET A 67 16.51 -7.75 -19.60
C MET A 67 17.79 -7.81 -18.77
N LEU A 68 17.87 -6.94 -17.77
CA LEU A 68 19.02 -6.79 -16.90
C LEU A 68 18.66 -7.21 -15.47
N GLU A 69 19.61 -7.82 -14.77
CA GLU A 69 19.53 -8.04 -13.32
C GLU A 69 20.61 -7.21 -12.62
N PHE A 70 20.30 -6.79 -11.39
CA PHE A 70 21.24 -6.17 -10.47
C PHE A 70 21.07 -6.76 -9.07
N GLY A 71 22.18 -6.84 -8.32
CA GLY A 71 22.17 -7.27 -6.93
C GLY A 71 21.54 -6.27 -5.95
N SER A 72 21.26 -5.03 -6.38
CA SER A 72 20.57 -4.02 -5.57
C SER A 72 19.79 -3.01 -6.42
N ALA A 73 18.73 -2.44 -5.84
CA ALA A 73 17.92 -1.42 -6.49
C ALA A 73 18.69 -0.10 -6.69
N GLY A 74 19.62 0.22 -5.80
CA GLY A 74 20.51 1.38 -5.94
C GLY A 74 21.43 1.26 -7.16
N SER A 75 22.05 0.09 -7.34
CA SER A 75 22.85 -0.24 -8.54
C SER A 75 22.02 -0.14 -9.82
N ALA A 76 20.82 -0.73 -9.80
CA ALA A 76 19.90 -0.66 -10.93
C ALA A 76 19.50 0.79 -11.26
N LEU A 77 19.22 1.62 -10.24
CA LEU A 77 18.88 3.02 -10.45
C LEU A 77 20.02 3.82 -11.10
N ALA A 78 21.25 3.64 -10.60
CA ALA A 78 22.42 4.30 -11.16
C ALA A 78 22.62 3.93 -12.64
N ALA A 79 22.44 2.65 -12.97
CA ALA A 79 22.48 2.18 -14.35
C ALA A 79 21.37 2.80 -15.21
N ILE A 80 20.11 2.80 -14.73
CA ILE A 80 18.97 3.41 -15.44
C ILE A 80 19.23 4.89 -15.72
N GLN A 81 19.65 5.66 -14.72
CA GLN A 81 19.95 7.08 -14.89
C GLN A 81 21.05 7.31 -15.92
N GLN A 82 22.13 6.51 -15.86
CA GLN A 82 23.21 6.61 -16.82
C GLN A 82 22.78 6.22 -18.24
N ILE A 83 21.92 5.21 -18.38
CA ILE A 83 21.38 4.77 -19.67
C ILE A 83 20.52 5.88 -20.29
N LEU A 84 19.67 6.53 -19.49
CA LEU A 84 18.77 7.61 -19.93
C LEU A 84 19.53 8.93 -20.21
N ASP A 85 20.48 9.32 -19.36
CA ASP A 85 21.20 10.59 -19.48
C ASP A 85 22.25 10.59 -20.63
N LYS A 86 22.93 9.46 -20.84
CA LYS A 86 24.03 9.33 -21.82
C LYS A 86 23.59 8.68 -23.14
N ARG A 87 22.40 9.04 -23.65
CA ARG A 87 21.94 8.57 -24.96
C ARG A 87 22.86 9.03 -26.08
N GLY A 88 23.32 8.08 -26.91
CA GLY A 88 24.16 8.34 -28.07
C GLY A 88 23.44 9.10 -29.18
N LYS A 89 24.17 9.91 -29.95
CA LYS A 89 23.61 10.66 -31.09
C LYS A 89 23.13 9.67 -32.17
N GLY A 90 21.83 9.64 -32.44
CA GLY A 90 21.21 8.75 -33.43
C GLY A 90 20.70 7.41 -32.88
N GLU A 91 20.86 7.14 -31.58
CA GLU A 91 20.24 5.99 -30.93
C GLU A 91 18.70 6.17 -30.85
N PRO A 92 17.89 5.11 -30.99
CA PRO A 92 16.45 5.20 -30.77
C PRO A 92 16.10 5.59 -29.31
N PRO A 93 14.91 6.17 -29.07
CA PRO A 93 14.40 6.31 -27.71
C PRO A 93 14.08 4.93 -27.13
N ILE A 94 14.20 4.80 -25.81
CA ILE A 94 13.91 3.56 -25.09
C ILE A 94 12.83 3.79 -24.04
N ARG A 95 12.13 2.73 -23.66
CA ARG A 95 11.26 2.67 -22.48
C ARG A 95 11.90 1.75 -21.47
N VAL A 96 11.82 2.10 -20.19
CA VAL A 96 12.45 1.30 -19.14
C VAL A 96 11.43 1.00 -18.04
N GLY A 97 11.42 -0.24 -17.57
CA GLY A 97 10.62 -0.73 -16.45
C GLY A 97 11.53 -1.34 -15.40
N ALA A 98 11.35 -1.04 -14.12
CA ALA A 98 12.16 -1.68 -13.09
C ALA A 98 11.37 -2.07 -11.83
N HIS A 99 11.70 -3.23 -11.28
CA HIS A 99 11.04 -3.83 -10.13
C HIS A 99 12.05 -4.62 -9.28
N VAL A 100 11.74 -4.83 -7.99
CA VAL A 100 12.48 -5.74 -7.13
C VAL A 100 11.54 -6.83 -6.65
N GLY A 101 11.91 -8.08 -6.90
CA GLY A 101 11.08 -9.22 -6.52
C GLY A 101 11.84 -10.54 -6.63
N ASP A 102 11.17 -11.60 -6.21
CA ASP A 102 11.72 -12.94 -6.21
C ASP A 102 11.84 -13.49 -7.63
N VAL A 103 13.00 -14.09 -7.90
CA VAL A 103 13.32 -14.75 -9.16
C VAL A 103 13.95 -16.12 -8.93
N VAL A 104 13.69 -17.01 -9.88
CA VAL A 104 14.30 -18.33 -9.99
C VAL A 104 15.37 -18.26 -11.06
N VAL A 105 16.60 -18.67 -10.71
CA VAL A 105 17.69 -18.81 -11.68
C VAL A 105 17.55 -20.17 -12.36
N THR A 106 17.54 -20.18 -13.69
CA THR A 106 17.51 -21.39 -14.49
C THR A 106 18.93 -21.92 -14.76
N ALA A 107 19.04 -23.15 -15.29
CA ALA A 107 20.32 -23.73 -15.69
C ALA A 107 21.04 -22.95 -16.82
N THR A 108 20.33 -22.09 -17.55
CA THR A 108 20.90 -21.19 -18.59
C THR A 108 21.31 -19.83 -18.02
N GLU A 109 21.29 -19.67 -16.70
CA GLU A 109 21.41 -18.38 -15.99
C GLU A 109 20.34 -17.34 -16.35
N ASP A 110 19.25 -17.74 -17.00
CA ASP A 110 18.06 -16.88 -17.17
C ASP A 110 17.32 -16.73 -15.85
N LEU A 111 16.67 -15.58 -15.66
CA LEU A 111 15.76 -15.34 -14.55
C LEU A 111 14.30 -15.51 -14.99
N LEU A 112 13.56 -16.30 -14.22
CA LEU A 112 12.11 -16.46 -14.37
C LEU A 112 11.43 -16.10 -13.05
N GLY A 113 10.20 -15.59 -13.12
CA GLY A 113 9.40 -15.34 -11.93
C GLY A 113 8.56 -14.08 -12.03
N HIS A 114 7.78 -13.85 -10.98
CA HIS A 114 6.85 -12.72 -10.90
C HIS A 114 7.57 -11.38 -11.10
N GLY A 115 8.76 -11.20 -10.52
CA GLY A 115 9.47 -9.93 -10.61
C GLY A 115 9.89 -9.53 -12.04
N VAL A 116 10.16 -10.52 -12.90
CA VAL A 116 10.49 -10.33 -14.31
C VAL A 116 9.27 -9.82 -15.09
N ASN A 117 8.10 -10.40 -14.83
CA ASN A 117 6.84 -10.02 -15.49
C ASN A 117 6.41 -8.60 -15.11
N VAL A 118 6.56 -8.22 -13.84
CA VAL A 118 6.22 -6.87 -13.37
C VAL A 118 7.13 -5.82 -14.03
N ALA A 119 8.44 -6.07 -14.10
CA ALA A 119 9.38 -5.15 -14.74
C ALA A 119 9.04 -4.94 -16.24
N ALA A 120 8.72 -6.01 -16.96
CA ALA A 120 8.33 -5.94 -18.37
C ALA A 120 7.05 -5.10 -18.58
N ARG A 121 6.01 -5.30 -17.76
CA ARG A 121 4.77 -4.51 -17.85
C ARG A 121 4.97 -3.04 -17.49
N LEU A 122 5.79 -2.75 -16.46
CA LEU A 122 6.14 -1.36 -16.14
C LEU A 122 6.81 -0.66 -17.32
N GLN A 123 7.67 -1.37 -18.06
CA GLN A 123 8.31 -0.86 -19.25
C GLN A 123 7.29 -0.51 -20.34
N GLU A 124 6.26 -1.34 -20.55
CA GLU A 124 5.23 -1.08 -21.58
C GLU A 124 4.50 0.24 -21.33
N HIS A 125 4.24 0.56 -20.06
CA HIS A 125 3.57 1.79 -19.63
C HIS A 125 4.48 3.02 -19.45
N ALA A 126 5.79 2.87 -19.66
CA ALA A 126 6.73 3.98 -19.58
C ALA A 126 6.63 4.89 -20.82
N GLU A 127 6.80 6.20 -20.64
CA GLU A 127 6.88 7.13 -21.77
C GLU A 127 8.23 6.95 -22.50
N PRO A 128 8.31 7.23 -23.82
CA PRO A 128 9.58 7.22 -24.54
C PRO A 128 10.64 8.11 -23.88
N GLY A 129 11.76 7.49 -23.51
CA GLY A 129 12.90 8.14 -22.87
C GLY A 129 12.74 8.34 -21.36
N THR A 130 11.82 7.63 -20.72
CA THR A 130 11.68 7.60 -19.25
C THR A 130 11.74 6.18 -18.71
N ALA A 131 11.91 6.07 -17.39
CA ALA A 131 11.79 4.78 -16.71
C ALA A 131 10.61 4.82 -15.74
N LEU A 132 9.81 3.76 -15.74
CA LEU A 132 8.74 3.54 -14.79
C LEU A 132 9.15 2.44 -13.82
N VAL A 133 9.07 2.71 -12.51
CA VAL A 133 9.50 1.75 -11.49
C VAL A 133 8.43 1.51 -10.45
N SER A 134 8.45 0.34 -9.83
CA SER A 134 7.53 0.00 -8.75
C SER A 134 7.88 0.71 -7.44
N ALA A 135 6.93 0.71 -6.50
CA ALA A 135 7.15 1.22 -5.16
C ALA A 135 8.25 0.45 -4.40
N GLU A 136 8.29 -0.88 -4.56
CA GLU A 136 9.30 -1.77 -3.98
C GLU A 136 10.70 -1.38 -4.48
N PHE A 137 10.84 -1.14 -5.79
CA PHE A 137 12.11 -0.70 -6.38
C PHE A 137 12.55 0.65 -5.82
N ARG A 138 11.64 1.62 -5.71
CA ARG A 138 11.93 2.93 -5.10
C ARG A 138 12.35 2.80 -3.65
N SER A 139 11.62 2.00 -2.87
CA SER A 139 11.88 1.79 -1.44
C SER A 139 13.26 1.17 -1.18
N MET A 140 13.68 0.24 -2.05
CA MET A 140 14.97 -0.42 -1.92
C MET A 140 16.15 0.42 -2.47
N ALA A 141 15.89 1.47 -3.25
CA ALA A 141 16.90 2.40 -3.75
C ALA A 141 17.28 3.51 -2.72
N ARG A 142 17.47 3.12 -1.44
CA ARG A 142 17.55 4.00 -0.26
C ARG A 142 18.63 5.09 -0.29
N THR A 143 19.72 4.87 -1.03
CA THR A 143 20.88 5.79 -1.09
C THR A 143 20.73 6.89 -2.14
N SER A 144 19.62 6.91 -2.88
CA SER A 144 19.45 7.80 -4.02
C SER A 144 18.58 9.01 -3.70
N PRO A 145 18.85 10.20 -4.27
CA PRO A 145 18.07 11.39 -3.99
C PRO A 145 16.59 11.17 -4.32
N GLN A 146 15.69 11.46 -3.37
CA GLN A 146 14.23 11.34 -3.59
C GLN A 146 13.75 12.17 -4.80
N SER A 147 14.50 13.20 -5.19
CA SER A 147 14.26 14.02 -6.39
C SER A 147 14.41 13.28 -7.72
N ALA A 148 14.99 12.08 -7.72
CA ALA A 148 15.08 11.23 -8.90
C ALA A 148 13.73 10.59 -9.29
N PHE A 149 12.75 10.57 -8.37
CA PHE A 149 11.48 9.88 -8.56
C PHE A 149 10.32 10.88 -8.55
N GLN A 150 9.52 10.88 -9.62
CA GLN A 150 8.27 11.62 -9.69
C GLN A 150 7.09 10.64 -9.57
N ALA A 151 6.22 10.83 -8.58
CA ALA A 151 5.02 10.02 -8.43
C ALA A 151 4.11 10.18 -9.66
N ARG A 152 3.66 9.06 -10.24
CA ARG A 152 2.71 9.04 -11.36
C ARG A 152 1.33 8.47 -11.00
N GLY A 153 1.11 8.18 -9.71
CA GLY A 153 -0.12 7.58 -9.22
C GLY A 153 -0.18 6.08 -9.50
N GLN A 154 -1.35 5.49 -9.32
CA GLN A 154 -1.61 4.08 -9.61
C GLN A 154 -1.92 3.91 -11.10
N LYS A 155 -1.19 3.04 -11.80
CA LYS A 155 -1.57 2.59 -13.14
C LYS A 155 -2.10 1.16 -13.04
N PRO A 156 -3.27 0.83 -13.62
CA PRO A 156 -3.65 -0.56 -13.81
C PRO A 156 -2.60 -1.20 -14.73
N LEU A 157 -2.01 -2.30 -14.29
CA LEU A 157 -1.24 -3.19 -15.15
C LEU A 157 -2.23 -4.23 -15.66
N ASP A 158 -2.40 -4.36 -16.96
CA ASP A 158 -3.37 -5.30 -17.53
C ASP A 158 -3.14 -6.70 -16.96
N ASN A 159 -4.22 -7.36 -16.54
CA ASN A 159 -4.25 -8.74 -16.01
C ASN A 159 -3.39 -9.03 -14.77
N ILE A 160 -3.27 -8.09 -13.82
CA ILE A 160 -2.94 -8.35 -12.40
C ILE A 160 -3.92 -7.55 -11.52
N ALA A 161 -4.48 -8.17 -10.47
CA ALA A 161 -5.42 -7.53 -9.54
C ALA A 161 -4.77 -6.46 -8.62
N GLN A 162 -3.43 -6.32 -8.63
CA GLN A 162 -2.70 -5.31 -7.86
C GLN A 162 -2.46 -4.02 -8.64
N ARG A 163 -2.93 -2.91 -8.08
CA ARG A 163 -2.57 -1.55 -8.48
C ARG A 163 -1.15 -1.24 -8.01
N VAL A 164 -0.18 -1.38 -8.90
CA VAL A 164 1.21 -1.02 -8.59
C VAL A 164 1.34 0.51 -8.66
N GLN A 165 1.73 1.14 -7.57
CA GLN A 165 2.08 2.56 -7.59
C GLN A 165 3.40 2.71 -8.32
N THR A 166 3.40 3.62 -9.30
CA THR A 166 4.54 3.77 -10.19
C THR A 166 5.21 5.12 -10.03
N PHE A 167 6.54 5.09 -10.14
CA PHE A 167 7.38 6.27 -10.08
C PHE A 167 8.12 6.43 -11.39
N GLU A 168 8.11 7.63 -11.92
CA GLU A 168 8.87 7.94 -13.12
C GLU A 168 10.23 8.50 -12.75
N ILE A 169 11.28 7.92 -13.34
CA ILE A 169 12.63 8.47 -13.32
C ILE A 169 12.82 9.26 -14.61
N LEU A 170 13.15 10.54 -14.45
CA LEU A 170 13.41 11.46 -15.56
C LEU A 170 14.91 11.68 -15.75
N SER A 171 15.32 11.86 -17.01
CA SER A 171 16.68 12.34 -17.31
C SER A 171 16.87 13.79 -16.84
N LYS A 172 18.12 14.18 -16.56
CA LYS A 172 18.45 15.57 -16.17
C LYS A 172 17.96 16.58 -17.20
N ARG A 173 18.07 16.26 -18.50
CA ARG A 173 17.59 17.12 -19.59
C ARG A 173 16.08 17.37 -19.54
N GLN A 174 15.29 16.33 -19.23
CA GLN A 174 13.83 16.46 -19.11
C GLN A 174 13.42 17.24 -17.86
N GLN A 175 14.14 17.08 -16.74
CA GLN A 175 13.92 17.86 -15.53
C GLN A 175 14.09 19.37 -15.80
N PHE A 176 15.15 19.77 -16.50
CA PHE A 176 15.38 21.17 -16.91
C PHE A 176 14.29 21.69 -17.86
N ALA A 177 13.90 20.91 -18.86
CA ALA A 177 12.88 21.32 -19.84
C ALA A 177 11.47 21.53 -19.23
N ARG A 178 11.12 20.75 -18.19
CA ARG A 178 9.85 20.93 -17.47
C ARG A 178 9.92 22.08 -16.46
N ALA A 179 11.05 22.31 -15.81
CA ALA A 179 11.24 23.44 -14.91
C ALA A 179 11.08 24.79 -15.64
N SER A 180 11.67 24.94 -16.83
CA SER A 180 11.58 26.18 -17.62
C SER A 180 10.14 26.49 -18.08
N ARG A 181 9.33 25.47 -18.42
CA ARG A 181 7.90 25.66 -18.76
C ARG A 181 7.07 26.15 -17.58
N ARG A 182 7.37 25.73 -16.36
CA ARG A 182 6.62 26.08 -15.13
C ARG A 182 6.80 27.56 -14.76
N TYR A 183 7.99 28.12 -14.99
CA TYR A 183 8.26 29.55 -14.80
C TYR A 183 7.56 30.43 -15.85
N GLY A 184 7.45 29.96 -17.11
CA GLY A 184 6.70 30.67 -18.15
C GLY A 184 5.20 30.77 -17.87
N SER A 185 4.58 29.72 -17.32
CA SER A 185 3.15 29.70 -17.00
C SER A 185 2.75 30.61 -15.82
N MET A 186 3.63 30.81 -14.83
CA MET A 186 3.33 31.70 -13.70
C MET A 186 3.35 33.18 -14.09
N ALA A 187 4.20 33.56 -15.04
CA ALA A 187 4.22 34.93 -15.59
C ALA A 187 2.91 35.25 -16.35
N ALA A 188 2.34 34.29 -17.06
CA ALA A 188 1.08 34.47 -17.79
C ALA A 188 -0.15 34.57 -16.87
N ALA A 189 -0.17 33.81 -15.75
CA ALA A 189 -1.24 33.84 -14.76
C ALA A 189 -1.33 35.17 -13.99
N GLY A 190 -0.19 35.80 -13.72
CA GLY A 190 -0.15 37.13 -13.09
C GLY A 190 -0.76 38.22 -13.96
N VAL A 191 -0.59 38.14 -15.29
CA VAL A 191 -1.16 39.11 -16.24
C VAL A 191 -2.68 38.93 -16.38
N THR A 192 -3.18 37.69 -16.29
CA THR A 192 -4.63 37.40 -16.43
C THR A 192 -5.44 37.80 -15.19
N LEU A 193 -4.89 37.67 -13.99
CA LEU A 193 -5.57 38.09 -12.75
C LEU A 193 -5.74 39.62 -12.65
N VAL A 194 -4.79 40.39 -13.17
CA VAL A 194 -4.91 41.86 -13.24
C VAL A 194 -5.98 42.29 -14.24
N ALA A 195 -6.13 41.58 -15.36
CA ALA A 195 -7.18 41.86 -16.34
C ALA A 195 -8.60 41.52 -15.82
N LEU A 196 -8.75 40.40 -15.10
CA LEU A 196 -10.04 39.98 -14.52
C LEU A 196 -10.55 40.92 -13.41
N ALA A 197 -9.64 41.48 -12.60
CA ALA A 197 -10.02 42.47 -11.60
C ALA A 197 -10.53 43.78 -12.24
N TYR A 198 -9.98 44.17 -13.39
CA TYR A 198 -10.29 45.43 -14.06
C TYR A 198 -11.61 45.40 -14.85
N PHE A 199 -12.07 44.22 -15.32
CA PHE A 199 -13.30 44.06 -16.11
C PHE A 199 -14.48 43.44 -15.32
N SER A 200 -14.37 43.31 -14.00
CA SER A 200 -15.36 42.65 -13.14
C SER A 200 -16.78 43.26 -13.11
N PRO A 201 -17.05 44.56 -13.39
CA PRO A 201 -18.42 45.08 -13.34
C PRO A 201 -19.29 44.75 -14.58
N THR A 202 -18.69 44.48 -15.74
CA THR A 202 -19.43 44.30 -17.01
C THR A 202 -19.82 42.85 -17.31
N ILE A 203 -19.11 41.87 -16.74
CA ILE A 203 -19.35 40.44 -17.02
C ILE A 203 -20.60 39.93 -16.29
N TRP A 204 -20.94 40.52 -15.13
CA TRP A 204 -22.10 40.10 -14.34
C TRP A 204 -23.46 40.50 -14.95
N GLN A 205 -23.51 41.46 -15.87
CA GLN A 205 -24.75 41.87 -16.53
C GLN A 205 -25.09 41.01 -17.78
N PHE A 206 -24.12 40.29 -18.36
CA PHE A 206 -24.34 39.49 -19.58
C PHE A 206 -24.56 38.00 -19.34
N ALA A 207 -24.26 37.47 -18.16
CA ALA A 207 -24.33 36.03 -17.88
C ALA A 207 -25.70 35.53 -17.39
N GLN A 208 -26.67 36.41 -17.12
CA GLN A 208 -27.99 36.01 -16.63
C GLN A 208 -28.91 35.24 -17.60
N PRO A 209 -28.78 35.30 -18.95
CA PRO A 209 -29.68 34.51 -19.80
C PRO A 209 -29.19 33.09 -20.13
N TYR A 210 -27.98 32.67 -19.74
CA TYR A 210 -27.41 31.38 -20.19
C TYR A 210 -27.56 30.20 -19.21
N ILE A 211 -28.20 30.39 -18.04
CA ILE A 211 -28.35 29.32 -17.03
C ILE A 211 -29.69 28.57 -17.13
N GLN A 212 -30.58 28.93 -18.07
CA GLN A 212 -31.83 28.20 -18.27
C GLN A 212 -32.14 27.94 -19.75
N GLN A 213 -31.54 26.88 -20.29
CA GLN A 213 -31.93 26.09 -21.47
C GLN A 213 -30.76 25.08 -21.65
N ASP A 214 -30.91 23.79 -21.41
CA ASP A 214 -31.74 22.93 -22.24
C ASP A 214 -32.34 21.72 -21.49
N THR A 215 -33.49 21.38 -22.03
CA THR A 215 -34.41 20.29 -21.75
C THR A 215 -33.90 18.90 -22.12
N VAL A 216 -34.49 17.92 -21.44
CA VAL A 216 -34.55 16.49 -21.76
C VAL A 216 -34.56 16.22 -23.28
N ALA A 217 -33.58 15.45 -23.75
CA ALA A 217 -33.58 14.80 -25.06
C ALA A 217 -33.26 13.31 -24.88
N ASP A 218 -34.05 12.48 -25.55
CA ASP A 218 -34.08 11.03 -25.45
C ASP A 218 -32.70 10.34 -25.50
N ALA A 219 -32.50 9.41 -24.58
CA ALA A 219 -31.36 8.50 -24.59
C ALA A 219 -31.46 7.56 -25.81
N ALA A 220 -30.51 7.68 -26.73
CA ALA A 220 -30.30 6.68 -27.77
C ALA A 220 -29.97 5.31 -27.12
N PRO A 221 -30.47 4.19 -27.68
CA PRO A 221 -30.14 2.87 -27.16
C PRO A 221 -28.63 2.60 -27.32
N PRO A 222 -28.01 1.83 -26.41
CA PRO A 222 -26.59 1.55 -26.47
C PRO A 222 -26.22 0.85 -27.79
N PRO A 223 -25.04 1.13 -28.36
CA PRO A 223 -24.57 0.45 -29.57
C PRO A 223 -24.45 -1.06 -29.29
N ALA A 224 -24.84 -1.86 -30.29
CA ALA A 224 -24.69 -3.31 -30.24
C ALA A 224 -23.24 -3.72 -29.94
N PRO A 225 -23.02 -4.81 -29.19
CA PRO A 225 -21.68 -5.30 -28.86
C PRO A 225 -20.87 -5.57 -30.13
N THR A 226 -19.58 -5.22 -30.08
CA THR A 226 -18.67 -5.38 -31.22
C THR A 226 -18.21 -6.82 -31.36
N ALA A 227 -17.69 -7.21 -32.52
CA ALA A 227 -17.13 -8.54 -32.77
C ALA A 227 -16.01 -8.96 -31.78
N ALA A 228 -15.38 -7.99 -31.10
CA ALA A 228 -14.43 -8.24 -30.01
C ALA A 228 -15.11 -8.76 -28.73
N ASP A 229 -16.35 -8.33 -28.45
CA ASP A 229 -17.14 -8.74 -27.28
C ASP A 229 -17.69 -10.17 -27.42
N GLU A 230 -17.86 -10.66 -28.65
CA GLU A 230 -18.24 -12.06 -28.94
C GLU A 230 -17.03 -12.99 -28.88
N LEU A 231 -15.85 -12.54 -29.32
CA LEU A 231 -14.59 -13.27 -29.21
C LEU A 231 -14.14 -13.43 -27.74
N TYR A 232 -14.42 -12.44 -26.89
CA TYR A 232 -14.12 -12.53 -25.45
C TYR A 232 -15.05 -13.50 -24.70
N ARG A 233 -16.28 -13.71 -25.19
CA ARG A 233 -17.23 -14.66 -24.58
C ARG A 233 -16.94 -16.12 -24.93
N GLN A 234 -16.16 -16.37 -25.99
CA GLN A 234 -15.85 -17.72 -26.47
C GLN A 234 -14.46 -18.24 -26.03
N ALA A 235 -13.65 -17.42 -25.36
CA ALA A 235 -12.28 -17.79 -24.99
C ALA A 235 -12.04 -17.70 -23.47
N GLY A 236 -12.30 -18.82 -22.78
CA GLY A 236 -11.56 -19.19 -21.57
C GLY A 236 -12.01 -18.58 -20.25
N SER A 237 -12.38 -19.47 -19.33
CA SER A 237 -12.69 -19.30 -17.91
C SER A 237 -12.19 -17.99 -17.26
N ALA A 238 -13.14 -17.23 -16.72
CA ALA A 238 -12.89 -16.15 -15.78
C ALA A 238 -11.94 -16.64 -14.66
N PRO A 239 -10.97 -15.80 -14.20
CA PRO A 239 -10.29 -16.08 -12.95
C PRO A 239 -11.33 -16.22 -11.85
N GLU A 240 -11.18 -17.25 -11.03
CA GLU A 240 -12.02 -17.48 -9.86
C GLU A 240 -12.16 -16.17 -9.09
N ALA A 241 -13.41 -15.74 -8.85
CA ALA A 241 -13.68 -14.47 -8.17
C ALA A 241 -12.92 -14.42 -6.83
N PRO A 242 -12.44 -13.24 -6.39
CA PRO A 242 -11.79 -13.15 -5.08
C PRO A 242 -12.74 -13.71 -4.02
N LEU A 243 -12.24 -14.64 -3.18
CA LEU A 243 -13.02 -15.32 -2.14
C LEU A 243 -13.66 -14.35 -1.13
N TYR A 244 -13.20 -13.11 -1.06
CA TYR A 244 -13.66 -12.09 -0.13
C TYR A 244 -13.89 -10.75 -0.83
N THR A 245 -14.96 -10.06 -0.46
CA THR A 245 -15.28 -8.73 -0.97
C THR A 245 -14.91 -7.65 0.06
N PRO A 246 -14.13 -6.61 -0.29
CA PRO A 246 -13.89 -5.50 0.64
C PRO A 246 -15.19 -4.87 1.17
N GLY A 247 -15.26 -4.65 2.48
CA GLY A 247 -16.45 -4.19 3.20
C GLY A 247 -17.41 -5.30 3.62
N GLU A 248 -17.20 -6.54 3.18
CA GLU A 248 -17.96 -7.70 3.63
C GLU A 248 -17.74 -7.94 5.12
N VAL A 249 -18.84 -8.19 5.85
CA VAL A 249 -18.81 -8.62 7.24
C VAL A 249 -18.90 -10.13 7.29
N ILE A 250 -17.85 -10.77 7.79
CA ILE A 250 -17.74 -12.23 7.90
C ILE A 250 -17.72 -12.68 9.36
N ARG A 251 -18.17 -13.92 9.59
CA ARG A 251 -18.12 -14.58 10.89
C ARG A 251 -17.84 -16.07 10.69
N ASP A 252 -16.70 -16.54 11.19
CA ASP A 252 -16.19 -17.88 10.89
C ASP A 252 -16.73 -18.99 11.80
N CYS A 253 -17.39 -18.63 12.91
CA CYS A 253 -18.05 -19.59 13.81
C CYS A 253 -19.18 -18.95 14.63
N GLU A 254 -20.03 -19.77 15.23
CA GLU A 254 -21.01 -19.29 16.21
C GLU A 254 -20.29 -18.72 17.45
N GLY A 255 -20.59 -17.46 17.77
CA GLY A 255 -19.96 -16.70 18.84
C GLY A 255 -18.57 -16.13 18.52
N CYS A 256 -18.04 -16.36 17.31
CA CYS A 256 -16.81 -15.70 16.86
C CYS A 256 -17.04 -14.18 16.64
N PRO A 257 -15.99 -13.36 16.74
CA PRO A 257 -16.07 -11.94 16.39
C PRO A 257 -16.55 -11.73 14.94
N GLU A 258 -17.35 -10.67 14.73
CA GLU A 258 -17.61 -10.14 13.40
C GLU A 258 -16.35 -9.47 12.87
N MET A 259 -15.98 -9.78 11.63
CA MET A 259 -14.79 -9.25 10.98
C MET A 259 -15.20 -8.49 9.73
N VAL A 260 -14.57 -7.36 9.46
CA VAL A 260 -14.74 -6.63 8.19
C VAL A 260 -13.53 -6.89 7.30
N VAL A 261 -13.78 -7.33 6.07
CA VAL A 261 -12.75 -7.52 5.04
C VAL A 261 -12.28 -6.15 4.55
N LEU A 262 -10.98 -5.88 4.68
CA LEU A 262 -10.35 -4.67 4.17
C LEU A 262 -9.50 -4.99 2.95
N ALA A 263 -9.58 -4.13 1.93
CA ALA A 263 -8.84 -4.31 0.69
C ALA A 263 -7.31 -4.15 0.84
N GLY A 264 -6.86 -3.54 1.93
CA GLY A 264 -5.46 -3.10 2.07
C GLY A 264 -5.12 -2.02 1.04
N GLY A 265 -3.89 -2.07 0.54
CA GLY A 265 -3.31 -1.08 -0.35
C GLY A 265 -2.36 -0.12 0.35
N LEU A 266 -1.98 0.94 -0.34
CA LEU A 266 -1.03 1.93 0.16
C LEU A 266 -1.73 3.00 0.99
N PHE A 267 -1.17 3.31 2.16
CA PHE A 267 -1.59 4.44 2.97
C PHE A 267 -0.40 5.14 3.62
N THR A 268 -0.60 6.38 4.04
CA THR A 268 0.42 7.13 4.80
C THR A 268 0.23 6.85 6.29
N MET A 269 1.20 6.19 6.91
CA MET A 269 1.27 5.92 8.34
C MET A 269 2.05 7.03 9.06
N GLY A 270 1.61 7.37 10.28
CA GLY A 270 2.15 8.44 11.11
C GLY A 270 1.45 9.79 10.92
N SER A 271 1.85 10.79 11.69
CA SER A 271 1.23 12.13 11.69
C SER A 271 2.14 13.23 11.12
N PRO A 272 1.57 14.23 10.43
CA PRO A 272 2.32 15.41 9.99
C PRO A 272 2.92 16.15 11.19
N ALA A 273 4.09 16.77 11.01
CA ALA A 273 4.78 17.48 12.09
C ALA A 273 3.93 18.59 12.77
N ALA A 274 2.96 19.16 12.04
CA ALA A 274 2.07 20.22 12.51
C ALA A 274 0.73 19.71 13.09
N GLU A 275 0.49 18.39 13.12
CA GLU A 275 -0.76 17.85 13.67
C GLU A 275 -0.86 18.13 15.18
N VAL A 276 -1.98 18.72 15.60
CA VAL A 276 -2.18 19.11 17.00
C VAL A 276 -2.25 17.88 17.89
N GLY A 277 -1.44 17.87 18.94
CA GLY A 277 -1.39 16.76 19.90
C GLY A 277 -0.46 15.62 19.48
N ARG A 278 0.28 15.76 18.37
CA ARG A 278 1.29 14.80 17.89
C ARG A 278 2.32 14.43 18.96
N GLY A 279 2.50 13.13 19.16
CA GLY A 279 3.59 12.51 19.90
C GLY A 279 4.90 12.48 19.11
N ARG A 280 6.01 12.29 19.83
CA ARG A 280 7.38 12.33 19.25
C ARG A 280 7.71 11.13 18.36
N ASP A 281 7.03 10.01 18.60
CA ASP A 281 7.26 8.68 18.05
C ASP A 281 6.33 8.35 16.87
N GLU A 282 5.53 9.31 16.42
CA GLU A 282 4.53 9.16 15.34
C GLU A 282 5.10 9.44 13.94
N GLY A 283 6.42 9.55 13.81
CA GLY A 283 7.07 9.84 12.54
C GLY A 283 8.37 9.05 12.33
N PRO A 284 9.02 9.25 11.17
CA PRO A 284 8.54 10.06 10.05
C PRO A 284 7.27 9.48 9.40
N GLN A 285 6.46 10.33 8.76
CA GLN A 285 5.37 9.83 7.92
C GLN A 285 5.94 9.00 6.79
N ARG A 286 5.30 7.89 6.50
CA ARG A 286 5.79 6.87 5.58
C ARG A 286 4.64 6.18 4.86
N GLU A 287 4.89 5.77 3.63
CA GLU A 287 3.93 4.98 2.87
C GLU A 287 4.10 3.51 3.23
N VAL A 288 2.99 2.84 3.55
CA VAL A 288 2.94 1.44 3.92
C VAL A 288 1.94 0.73 3.01
N SER A 289 2.34 -0.42 2.45
CA SER A 289 1.52 -1.27 1.60
C SER A 289 0.96 -2.41 2.44
N LEU A 290 -0.36 -2.59 2.43
CA LEU A 290 -1.03 -3.70 3.11
C LEU A 290 -1.62 -4.67 2.08
N THR A 291 -1.48 -5.96 2.32
CA THR A 291 -2.33 -6.96 1.64
C THR A 291 -3.74 -6.93 2.21
N PRO A 292 -4.75 -7.47 1.51
CA PRO A 292 -6.08 -7.65 2.09
C PRO A 292 -6.02 -8.48 3.38
N PHE A 293 -6.82 -8.07 4.36
CA PHE A 293 -6.95 -8.76 5.65
C PHE A 293 -8.35 -8.46 6.20
N ALA A 294 -8.82 -9.24 7.17
CA ALA A 294 -10.03 -8.91 7.90
C ALA A 294 -9.67 -8.42 9.31
N ILE A 295 -10.44 -7.48 9.85
CA ILE A 295 -10.24 -6.97 11.22
C ILE A 295 -11.57 -6.93 11.96
N GLY A 296 -11.53 -7.20 13.27
CA GLY A 296 -12.70 -7.19 14.13
C GLY A 296 -13.47 -5.91 13.96
N ARG A 297 -14.77 -6.03 13.67
CA ARG A 297 -15.70 -4.90 13.54
C ARG A 297 -15.77 -4.08 14.81
N TYR A 298 -15.62 -4.78 15.94
CA TYR A 298 -15.63 -4.28 17.31
C TYR A 298 -14.36 -4.75 18.03
N GLU A 299 -14.10 -4.14 19.18
CA GLU A 299 -13.22 -4.70 20.21
C GLU A 299 -13.75 -6.07 20.67
N VAL A 300 -12.88 -6.96 21.17
CA VAL A 300 -13.32 -8.23 21.77
C VAL A 300 -14.16 -7.92 23.01
N THR A 301 -15.37 -8.48 23.09
CA THR A 301 -16.29 -8.18 24.19
C THR A 301 -16.09 -9.12 25.38
N PHE A 302 -16.60 -8.72 26.54
CA PHE A 302 -16.65 -9.60 27.71
C PHE A 302 -17.45 -10.88 27.44
N ALA A 303 -18.52 -10.84 26.65
CA ALA A 303 -19.26 -12.04 26.27
C ALA A 303 -18.40 -13.04 25.49
N GLN A 304 -17.58 -12.55 24.55
CA GLN A 304 -16.64 -13.38 23.79
C GLN A 304 -15.51 -13.92 24.68
N TRP A 305 -14.98 -13.09 25.58
CA TRP A 305 -14.00 -13.51 26.58
C TRP A 305 -14.56 -14.57 27.53
N ASP A 306 -15.81 -14.42 27.98
CA ASP A 306 -16.48 -15.37 28.87
C ASP A 306 -16.74 -16.71 28.18
N ALA A 307 -17.04 -16.70 26.88
CA ALA A 307 -17.12 -17.93 26.08
C ALA A 307 -15.77 -18.65 26.02
N CYS A 308 -14.67 -17.90 25.87
CA CYS A 308 -13.32 -18.45 25.94
C CYS A 308 -13.03 -19.10 27.30
N LEU A 309 -13.35 -18.41 28.40
CA LEU A 309 -13.19 -18.94 29.75
C LEU A 309 -14.05 -20.18 30.01
N GLY A 310 -15.31 -20.17 29.57
CA GLY A 310 -16.22 -21.30 29.70
C GLY A 310 -15.75 -22.55 28.97
N ALA A 311 -14.95 -22.37 27.92
CA ALA A 311 -14.30 -23.45 27.17
C ALA A 311 -12.90 -23.83 27.70
N GLY A 312 -12.47 -23.26 28.84
CA GLY A 312 -11.15 -23.51 29.43
C GLY A 312 -9.98 -22.77 28.76
N GLY A 313 -10.26 -21.80 27.90
CA GLY A 313 -9.26 -20.95 27.24
C GLY A 313 -8.85 -19.73 28.07
N CYS A 314 -8.20 -18.76 27.42
CA CYS A 314 -7.87 -17.45 28.00
C CYS A 314 -7.04 -17.54 29.30
N ASN A 315 -6.21 -18.57 29.41
CA ASN A 315 -5.39 -18.89 30.59
C ASN A 315 -6.19 -18.96 31.90
N GLY A 316 -7.51 -19.19 31.84
CA GLY A 316 -8.41 -19.13 33.00
C GLY A 316 -8.51 -17.76 33.67
N TYR A 317 -8.02 -16.68 33.03
CA TYR A 317 -8.03 -15.35 33.62
C TYR A 317 -9.35 -14.62 33.37
N SER A 318 -10.09 -14.32 34.45
CA SER A 318 -11.30 -13.51 34.40
C SER A 318 -11.03 -12.07 34.88
N PRO A 319 -10.89 -11.09 33.97
CA PRO A 319 -10.73 -9.70 34.36
C PRO A 319 -12.00 -9.15 35.01
N ALA A 320 -11.83 -8.35 36.06
CA ALA A 320 -12.94 -7.62 36.69
C ALA A 320 -13.54 -6.60 35.70
N ASP A 321 -14.87 -6.44 35.73
CA ASP A 321 -15.62 -5.53 34.86
C ASP A 321 -15.78 -4.11 35.44
N GLY A 322 -15.13 -3.84 36.58
CA GLY A 322 -15.23 -2.57 37.30
C GLY A 322 -16.63 -2.26 37.85
N GLY A 323 -17.55 -3.23 37.88
CA GLY A 323 -18.95 -3.02 38.23
C GLY A 323 -19.75 -2.30 37.13
N TRP A 324 -19.27 -2.27 35.89
CA TRP A 324 -19.95 -1.61 34.76
C TRP A 324 -20.86 -2.55 33.97
N GLY A 325 -20.80 -3.85 34.29
CA GLY A 325 -21.41 -4.93 33.52
C GLY A 325 -20.43 -5.51 32.50
N ARG A 326 -20.66 -6.78 32.19
CA ARG A 326 -19.98 -7.55 31.14
C ARG A 326 -20.78 -7.48 29.82
N GLY A 327 -20.94 -8.59 29.11
CA GLY A 327 -21.74 -8.66 27.88
C GLY A 327 -21.02 -7.99 26.71
N ASP A 328 -21.70 -7.09 26.01
CA ASP A 328 -21.23 -6.45 24.78
C ASP A 328 -20.21 -5.32 25.01
N ARG A 329 -19.85 -5.05 26.27
CA ARG A 329 -18.75 -4.13 26.60
C ARG A 329 -17.41 -4.75 26.21
N PRO A 330 -16.43 -3.95 25.77
CA PRO A 330 -15.10 -4.47 25.48
C PRO A 330 -14.48 -5.07 26.74
N VAL A 331 -13.80 -6.21 26.55
CA VAL A 331 -12.95 -6.76 27.61
C VAL A 331 -11.85 -5.75 27.91
N THR A 332 -11.61 -5.54 29.20
CA THR A 332 -10.62 -4.59 29.71
C THR A 332 -9.70 -5.29 30.69
N ASN A 333 -8.60 -4.64 31.06
CA ASN A 333 -7.68 -5.16 32.07
C ASN A 333 -7.08 -6.51 31.68
N VAL A 334 -6.78 -6.66 30.40
CA VAL A 334 -6.08 -7.80 29.79
C VAL A 334 -4.71 -7.35 29.28
N SER A 335 -3.73 -8.26 29.39
CA SER A 335 -2.39 -8.04 28.88
C SER A 335 -2.28 -8.44 27.41
N TRP A 336 -1.16 -8.13 26.77
CA TRP A 336 -0.89 -8.61 25.42
C TRP A 336 -0.80 -10.14 25.40
N GLU A 337 -0.22 -10.74 26.44
CA GLU A 337 -0.11 -12.20 26.61
C GLU A 337 -1.49 -12.86 26.81
N ASP A 338 -2.39 -12.21 27.55
CA ASP A 338 -3.78 -12.67 27.69
C ASP A 338 -4.52 -12.64 26.34
N ALA A 339 -4.28 -11.59 25.52
CA ALA A 339 -4.85 -11.49 24.19
C ALA A 339 -4.34 -12.62 23.26
N GLN A 340 -3.06 -12.99 23.36
CA GLN A 340 -2.53 -14.16 22.64
C GLN A 340 -3.22 -15.46 23.06
N ALA A 341 -3.47 -15.67 24.36
CA ALA A 341 -4.20 -16.85 24.82
C ALA A 341 -5.66 -16.91 24.34
N TYR A 342 -6.32 -15.77 24.19
CA TYR A 342 -7.62 -15.70 23.52
C TYR A 342 -7.51 -16.08 22.04
N LEU A 343 -6.47 -15.60 21.35
CA LEU A 343 -6.23 -15.92 19.94
C LEU A 343 -5.92 -17.40 19.72
N ASP A 344 -5.13 -18.03 20.60
CA ASP A 344 -4.86 -19.47 20.57
C ASP A 344 -6.16 -20.28 20.69
N TRP A 345 -7.02 -19.90 21.65
CA TRP A 345 -8.35 -20.51 21.78
C TRP A 345 -9.21 -20.28 20.54
N LEU A 346 -9.28 -19.05 20.02
CA LEU A 346 -10.08 -18.72 18.85
C LEU A 346 -9.61 -19.53 17.62
N ASN A 347 -8.30 -19.60 17.38
CA ASN A 347 -7.70 -20.37 16.29
C ASN A 347 -8.00 -21.87 16.38
N SER A 348 -8.08 -22.43 17.59
CA SER A 348 -8.48 -23.83 17.78
C SER A 348 -9.92 -24.12 17.34
N ARG A 349 -10.79 -23.09 17.25
CA ARG A 349 -12.20 -23.22 16.88
C ARG A 349 -12.50 -23.06 15.39
N VAL A 350 -11.59 -22.45 14.62
CA VAL A 350 -11.87 -21.99 13.25
C VAL A 350 -11.13 -22.76 12.17
N GLY A 351 -10.66 -23.98 12.47
CA GLY A 351 -10.35 -24.99 11.46
C GLY A 351 -9.28 -24.60 10.42
N GLY A 352 -8.16 -24.02 10.86
CA GLY A 352 -7.03 -23.66 9.99
C GLY A 352 -6.99 -22.21 9.56
N LEU A 353 -8.05 -21.43 9.85
CA LEU A 353 -8.00 -19.97 9.71
C LEU A 353 -7.08 -19.34 10.77
N ARG A 354 -6.45 -18.23 10.41
CA ARG A 354 -5.46 -17.56 11.26
C ARG A 354 -5.94 -16.20 11.77
N TYR A 355 -6.46 -16.20 12.98
CA TYR A 355 -6.64 -15.00 13.80
C TYR A 355 -5.34 -14.63 14.53
N ARG A 356 -5.13 -13.33 14.69
CA ARG A 356 -3.97 -12.72 15.35
C ARG A 356 -4.34 -11.33 15.86
N LEU A 357 -3.41 -10.63 16.52
CA LEU A 357 -3.54 -9.19 16.66
C LEU A 357 -3.26 -8.51 15.30
N ALA A 358 -3.90 -7.36 15.07
CA ALA A 358 -3.53 -6.51 13.96
C ALA A 358 -2.08 -6.04 14.13
N THR A 359 -1.37 -5.82 13.03
CA THR A 359 -0.14 -5.03 13.10
C THR A 359 -0.48 -3.56 13.38
N GLU A 360 0.48 -2.79 13.88
CA GLU A 360 0.31 -1.37 14.14
C GLU A 360 -0.08 -0.62 12.85
N ALA A 361 0.48 -1.04 11.71
CA ALA A 361 0.16 -0.50 10.40
C ALA A 361 -1.27 -0.83 9.98
N GLU A 362 -1.69 -2.09 10.11
CA GLU A 362 -3.06 -2.51 9.82
C GLU A 362 -4.08 -1.78 10.69
N TRP A 363 -3.77 -1.62 11.98
CA TRP A 363 -4.63 -0.89 12.91
C TRP A 363 -4.77 0.59 12.52
N GLU A 364 -3.67 1.27 12.18
CA GLU A 364 -3.75 2.69 11.79
C GLU A 364 -4.49 2.86 10.46
N TYR A 365 -4.27 1.97 9.49
CA TYR A 365 -5.03 1.95 8.24
C TYR A 365 -6.53 1.78 8.49
N ALA A 366 -6.88 0.81 9.34
CA ALA A 366 -8.25 0.52 9.74
C ALA A 366 -8.89 1.72 10.46
N ALA A 367 -8.15 2.39 11.36
CA ALA A 367 -8.63 3.54 12.09
C ALA A 367 -8.87 4.73 11.16
N ARG A 368 -7.97 4.98 10.20
CA ARG A 368 -8.09 6.09 9.24
C ARG A 368 -9.24 5.90 8.27
N ALA A 369 -9.50 4.67 7.82
CA ALA A 369 -10.56 4.37 6.84
C ALA A 369 -10.56 5.28 5.59
N GLY A 370 -9.36 5.60 5.09
CA GLY A 370 -9.16 6.49 3.94
C GLY A 370 -9.01 7.98 4.28
N GLU A 371 -9.25 8.37 5.54
CA GLU A 371 -9.12 9.75 5.99
C GLU A 371 -7.67 10.14 6.30
N GLY A 372 -7.30 11.35 5.88
CA GLY A 372 -5.97 11.94 6.11
C GLY A 372 -5.85 12.77 7.40
N GLU A 373 -6.95 12.99 8.11
CA GLU A 373 -6.97 13.81 9.33
C GLU A 373 -6.63 12.99 10.59
N ALA A 374 -6.69 13.64 11.75
CA ALA A 374 -6.30 13.05 13.03
C ALA A 374 -7.27 11.93 13.51
N TYR A 375 -8.55 12.00 13.08
CA TYR A 375 -9.60 11.03 13.37
C TYR A 375 -10.36 10.69 12.08
N ALA A 376 -11.06 9.55 12.05
CA ALA A 376 -11.87 9.09 10.92
C ALA A 376 -13.08 9.99 10.57
N PHE A 377 -13.37 10.97 11.42
CA PHE A 377 -14.46 11.93 11.24
C PHE A 377 -13.94 13.38 11.26
N GLY A 378 -12.66 13.57 10.99
CA GLY A 378 -12.01 14.86 10.80
C GLY A 378 -10.97 15.21 11.88
N ALA A 379 -10.71 16.50 12.08
CA ALA A 379 -9.56 16.99 12.85
C ALA A 379 -9.80 17.01 14.37
N ARG A 380 -11.03 16.81 14.82
CA ARG A 380 -11.42 16.86 16.24
C ARG A 380 -12.41 15.75 16.57
N VAL A 381 -12.30 15.24 17.80
CA VAL A 381 -13.27 14.30 18.38
C VAL A 381 -14.18 14.99 19.38
N THR A 382 -15.45 14.59 19.36
CA THR A 382 -16.49 15.04 20.28
C THR A 382 -17.09 13.87 21.05
N ALA A 383 -17.71 14.13 22.20
CA ALA A 383 -18.29 13.09 23.05
C ALA A 383 -19.50 12.36 22.42
N THR A 384 -20.01 12.86 21.29
CA THR A 384 -21.05 12.23 20.48
C THR A 384 -20.49 11.31 19.38
N GLN A 385 -19.17 11.22 19.24
CA GLN A 385 -18.49 10.39 18.24
C GLN A 385 -17.67 9.26 18.87
N ALA A 386 -17.29 9.40 20.14
CA ALA A 386 -16.50 8.40 20.84
C ALA A 386 -16.62 8.50 22.37
N THR A 387 -16.31 7.40 23.04
CA THR A 387 -16.16 7.35 24.50
C THR A 387 -14.75 7.75 24.91
N PHE A 388 -14.60 8.95 25.50
CA PHE A 388 -13.35 9.44 26.09
C PHE A 388 -13.63 10.48 27.17
N ARG A 389 -12.67 10.74 28.08
CA ARG A 389 -12.90 11.52 29.31
C ARG A 389 -14.14 11.06 30.10
N ALA A 390 -14.47 9.78 29.99
CA ALA A 390 -15.56 9.11 30.65
C ALA A 390 -15.07 8.34 31.87
N ARG A 391 -16.01 7.81 32.66
CA ARG A 391 -15.71 7.00 33.86
C ARG A 391 -15.73 5.50 33.63
N ARG A 392 -16.23 5.08 32.47
CA ARG A 392 -16.43 3.68 32.08
C ARG A 392 -16.49 3.58 30.56
N THR A 393 -16.34 2.37 30.05
CA THR A 393 -16.59 2.02 28.64
C THR A 393 -18.05 2.23 28.26
N THR A 394 -18.39 2.05 26.99
CA THR A 394 -19.75 1.82 26.49
C THR A 394 -19.86 0.38 25.97
N PRO A 395 -21.06 -0.16 25.71
CA PRO A 395 -21.17 -1.32 24.82
C PRO A 395 -20.44 -1.03 23.50
N ALA A 396 -19.80 -2.04 22.93
CA ALA A 396 -19.12 -1.89 21.65
C ALA A 396 -20.14 -1.51 20.56
N GLY A 397 -19.77 -0.59 19.68
CA GLY A 397 -20.65 -0.08 18.63
C GLY A 397 -21.65 0.98 19.08
N ALA A 398 -21.41 1.66 20.21
CA ALA A 398 -22.31 2.70 20.71
C ALA A 398 -22.36 3.99 19.85
N TYR A 399 -21.37 4.17 18.96
CA TYR A 399 -21.25 5.33 18.08
C TYR A 399 -21.20 4.88 16.62
N GLU A 400 -21.22 5.83 15.68
CA GLU A 400 -21.11 5.53 14.26
C GLU A 400 -19.77 4.88 13.91
N ALA A 401 -19.82 3.93 12.97
CA ALA A 401 -18.62 3.34 12.41
C ALA A 401 -17.87 4.33 11.49
N ASN A 402 -16.58 4.09 11.28
CA ASN A 402 -15.84 4.76 10.22
C ASN A 402 -16.24 4.25 8.82
N ALA A 403 -15.64 4.81 7.76
CA ALA A 403 -15.96 4.45 6.38
C ALA A 403 -15.69 2.98 6.01
N PHE A 404 -14.91 2.24 6.82
CA PHE A 404 -14.70 0.81 6.68
C PHE A 404 -15.67 -0.03 7.52
N GLY A 405 -16.66 0.58 8.17
CA GLY A 405 -17.63 -0.16 8.99
C GLY A 405 -17.08 -0.62 10.35
N LEU A 406 -15.94 -0.06 10.79
CA LEU A 406 -15.31 -0.37 12.07
C LEU A 406 -15.73 0.62 13.15
N PHE A 407 -16.02 0.09 14.33
CA PHE A 407 -16.49 0.86 15.48
C PHE A 407 -15.38 1.06 16.50
N ASP A 408 -15.51 2.13 17.28
CA ASP A 408 -14.69 2.43 18.46
C ASP A 408 -13.18 2.55 18.21
N MET A 409 -12.75 2.76 16.96
CA MET A 409 -11.32 2.96 16.62
C MET A 409 -10.68 4.20 17.28
N HIS A 410 -11.48 5.09 17.86
CA HIS A 410 -11.06 6.35 18.47
C HIS A 410 -11.62 6.52 19.89
N GLY A 411 -11.43 5.55 20.79
CA GLY A 411 -11.84 5.64 22.19
C GLY A 411 -12.33 4.31 22.73
N ASN A 412 -13.17 4.35 23.76
CA ASN A 412 -13.71 3.18 24.46
C ASN A 412 -12.63 2.37 25.19
N VAL A 413 -11.85 1.52 24.51
CA VAL A 413 -10.61 0.96 25.07
C VAL A 413 -9.45 1.13 24.10
N ALA A 414 -8.26 1.33 24.66
CA ALA A 414 -7.07 1.23 23.84
C ALA A 414 -6.79 -0.25 23.51
N GLU A 415 -6.18 -0.51 22.35
CA GLU A 415 -6.13 -1.86 21.79
C GLU A 415 -4.69 -2.32 21.59
N TRP A 416 -4.35 -3.48 22.15
CA TRP A 416 -3.09 -4.15 21.86
C TRP A 416 -2.96 -4.49 20.38
N VAL A 417 -1.77 -4.25 19.82
CA VAL A 417 -1.36 -4.69 18.48
C VAL A 417 -0.16 -5.63 18.57
N GLU A 418 0.17 -6.29 17.46
CA GLU A 418 1.26 -7.28 17.42
C GLU A 418 2.63 -6.66 17.69
N ASP A 419 2.86 -5.42 17.26
CA ASP A 419 4.18 -4.80 17.16
C ASP A 419 4.91 -4.60 18.50
N CYS A 420 6.22 -4.87 18.46
CA CYS A 420 7.17 -4.34 19.42
C CYS A 420 7.28 -2.83 19.27
N TYR A 421 7.34 -2.12 20.40
CA TYR A 421 7.49 -0.67 20.38
C TYR A 421 8.87 -0.26 19.89
N ALA A 422 8.90 0.51 18.80
CA ALA A 422 10.06 1.25 18.34
C ALA A 422 9.88 2.76 18.60
N PRO A 423 10.96 3.50 18.92
CA PRO A 423 10.89 4.92 19.27
C PRO A 423 10.48 5.84 18.12
N ASN A 424 10.49 5.35 16.89
CA ASN A 424 10.07 6.04 15.68
C ASN A 424 9.79 5.02 14.57
N TYR A 425 9.39 5.51 13.39
CA TYR A 425 9.12 4.68 12.22
C TYR A 425 10.26 4.63 11.20
N GLU A 426 11.49 5.03 11.51
CA GLU A 426 12.59 5.07 10.52
C GLU A 426 12.93 3.67 9.98
N LEU A 427 12.82 2.65 10.84
CA LEU A 427 13.18 1.27 10.54
C LEU A 427 11.99 0.30 10.54
N ALA A 428 10.76 0.78 10.72
CA ALA A 428 9.59 -0.10 10.70
C ALA A 428 9.39 -0.75 9.30
N PRO A 429 8.71 -1.90 9.18
CA PRO A 429 8.40 -2.53 7.89
C PRO A 429 7.38 -1.72 7.04
N ILE A 430 7.60 -1.62 5.72
CA ILE A 430 6.73 -0.86 4.79
C ILE A 430 5.68 -1.75 4.12
N ASP A 431 5.71 -3.04 4.36
CA ASP A 431 4.85 -4.08 3.78
C ASP A 431 3.72 -4.51 4.74
N GLY A 432 3.47 -3.70 5.77
CA GLY A 432 2.43 -3.97 6.75
C GLY A 432 2.81 -4.97 7.83
N ALA A 433 3.99 -5.60 7.74
CA ALA A 433 4.46 -6.52 8.75
C ALA A 433 4.66 -5.80 10.10
N ALA A 434 4.40 -6.53 11.19
CA ALA A 434 4.66 -6.04 12.53
C ALA A 434 6.15 -5.80 12.75
N VAL A 435 6.49 -4.74 13.47
CA VAL A 435 7.83 -4.54 14.02
C VAL A 435 8.10 -5.66 15.02
N GLN A 436 9.13 -6.46 14.75
CA GLN A 436 9.62 -7.51 15.64
C GLN A 436 11.03 -7.16 16.11
N ALA A 437 11.40 -7.61 17.31
CA ALA A 437 12.72 -7.45 17.88
C ALA A 437 13.06 -8.69 18.72
N ASP A 438 14.35 -9.06 18.76
CA ASP A 438 14.83 -10.21 19.56
C ASP A 438 14.42 -10.08 21.03
N GLU A 439 14.47 -8.85 21.56
CA GLU A 439 13.89 -8.48 22.84
C GLU A 439 12.75 -7.47 22.62
N CYS A 440 11.57 -7.81 23.14
CA CYS A 440 10.37 -7.00 23.01
C CYS A 440 9.85 -6.55 24.39
N PRO A 441 10.56 -5.65 25.10
CA PRO A 441 10.19 -5.27 26.45
C PRO A 441 8.89 -4.48 26.52
N ARG A 442 8.43 -3.95 25.38
CA ARG A 442 7.18 -3.20 25.27
C ARG A 442 6.46 -3.53 23.97
N ARG A 443 5.16 -3.79 24.06
CA ARG A 443 4.24 -3.91 22.92
C ARG A 443 3.47 -2.63 22.73
N VAL A 444 3.08 -2.34 21.49
CA VAL A 444 2.30 -1.16 21.15
C VAL A 444 0.82 -1.38 21.48
N TYR A 445 0.13 -0.31 21.87
CA TYR A 445 -1.33 -0.23 21.84
C TYR A 445 -1.81 1.11 21.28
N ARG A 446 -3.04 1.13 20.77
CA ARG A 446 -3.57 2.19 19.89
C ARG A 446 -4.99 2.61 20.30
N GLY A 447 -5.54 3.67 19.70
CA GLY A 447 -6.97 4.06 19.82
C GLY A 447 -7.36 4.88 21.05
N GLY A 448 -6.66 4.72 22.17
CA GLY A 448 -6.92 5.47 23.41
C GLY A 448 -8.15 4.96 24.17
N GLY A 449 -8.10 5.04 25.51
CA GLY A 449 -9.16 4.48 26.35
C GLY A 449 -10.25 5.47 26.78
N PHE A 450 -11.33 4.96 27.36
CA PHE A 450 -12.47 5.75 27.82
C PHE A 450 -12.12 6.92 28.76
N SER A 451 -11.04 6.83 29.53
CA SER A 451 -10.60 7.89 30.45
C SER A 451 -9.57 8.84 29.84
N ASP A 452 -9.03 8.53 28.66
CA ASP A 452 -7.97 9.31 28.03
C ASP A 452 -8.49 10.64 27.45
N GLN A 453 -7.54 11.53 27.17
CA GLN A 453 -7.80 12.78 26.48
C GLN A 453 -7.72 12.62 24.96
N ALA A 454 -8.43 13.47 24.23
CA ALA A 454 -8.51 13.47 22.77
C ALA A 454 -7.17 13.22 22.02
N PRO A 455 -6.02 13.83 22.39
CA PRO A 455 -4.77 13.57 21.67
C PRO A 455 -4.31 12.12 21.64
N PHE A 456 -4.73 11.29 22.59
CA PHE A 456 -4.40 9.86 22.64
C PHE A 456 -5.33 8.99 21.81
N LEU A 457 -6.43 9.56 21.30
CA LEU A 457 -7.41 8.86 20.47
C LEU A 457 -7.11 8.99 18.97
N ARG A 458 -6.18 9.86 18.58
CA ARG A 458 -5.86 10.10 17.17
C ARG A 458 -5.37 8.80 16.53
N ALA A 459 -5.65 8.63 15.24
CA ALA A 459 -5.23 7.45 14.47
C ALA A 459 -3.72 7.20 14.59
N ALA A 460 -2.91 8.27 14.60
CA ALA A 460 -1.46 8.18 14.71
C ALA A 460 -0.93 8.05 16.15
N ALA A 461 -1.73 8.25 17.20
CA ALA A 461 -1.25 8.33 18.58
C ALA A 461 -0.77 6.97 19.13
N ARG A 462 0.53 6.84 19.38
CA ARG A 462 1.17 5.59 19.80
C ARG A 462 1.38 5.57 21.30
N ARG A 463 1.17 4.42 21.92
CA ARG A 463 1.59 4.16 23.30
C ARG A 463 2.08 2.71 23.39
N SER A 464 2.73 2.38 24.50
CA SER A 464 3.25 1.04 24.70
C SER A 464 3.38 0.70 26.18
N LEU A 465 3.40 -0.57 26.51
CA LEU A 465 3.56 -1.11 27.86
C LEU A 465 4.23 -2.49 27.78
N ALA A 466 4.70 -3.02 28.91
CA ALA A 466 5.25 -4.37 28.93
C ALA A 466 4.14 -5.39 28.61
N PRO A 467 4.45 -6.49 27.89
CA PRO A 467 3.44 -7.42 27.37
C PRO A 467 2.59 -8.08 28.45
N ALA A 468 3.13 -8.33 29.64
CA ALA A 468 2.41 -8.87 30.79
C ALA A 468 1.55 -7.84 31.56
N THR A 469 1.61 -6.56 31.20
CA THR A 469 0.90 -5.50 31.93
C THR A 469 -0.59 -5.53 31.61
N ARG A 470 -1.42 -5.54 32.65
CA ARG A 470 -2.87 -5.37 32.56
C ARG A 470 -3.23 -3.95 32.96
N GLN A 471 -4.04 -3.26 32.16
CA GLN A 471 -4.60 -1.95 32.50
C GLN A 471 -6.08 -1.87 32.17
N GLN A 472 -6.85 -1.23 33.05
CA GLN A 472 -8.30 -1.12 32.93
C GLN A 472 -8.78 -0.40 31.66
N LEU A 473 -7.95 0.42 31.05
CA LEU A 473 -8.27 1.14 29.80
C LEU A 473 -7.87 0.39 28.54
N ILE A 474 -7.26 -0.81 28.67
CA ILE A 474 -6.71 -1.57 27.54
C ILE A 474 -7.47 -2.88 27.36
N GLY A 475 -7.90 -3.11 26.13
CA GLY A 475 -8.41 -4.35 25.57
C GLY A 475 -7.67 -4.68 24.27
N PHE A 476 -8.38 -5.27 23.31
CA PHE A 476 -7.84 -5.56 21.98
C PHE A 476 -8.97 -5.85 21.00
N ARG A 477 -8.64 -5.80 19.70
CA ARG A 477 -9.44 -6.42 18.63
C ARG A 477 -8.59 -7.44 17.89
N VAL A 478 -9.27 -8.38 17.26
CA VAL A 478 -8.60 -9.41 16.45
C VAL A 478 -8.46 -8.97 15.00
N ALA A 479 -7.44 -9.45 14.32
CA ALA A 479 -7.29 -9.46 12.87
C ALA A 479 -7.26 -10.90 12.38
N ARG A 480 -7.56 -11.11 11.11
CA ARG A 480 -7.51 -12.40 10.43
C ARG A 480 -6.80 -12.25 9.09
N THR A 481 -5.83 -13.13 8.85
CA THR A 481 -5.20 -13.27 7.53
C THR A 481 -6.19 -13.88 6.54
N LEU A 482 -6.25 -13.31 5.33
CA LEU A 482 -7.02 -13.86 4.21
C LEU A 482 -6.03 -14.55 3.27
N ASP A 483 -6.33 -15.80 2.92
CA ASP A 483 -5.51 -16.64 2.03
C ASP A 483 -5.82 -16.40 0.55
#